data_AF-A0A448BXQ5-F1
#
_entry.id   AF-A0A448BXQ5-F1
#
_cell.length_a   1.000
_cell.length_b   1.000
_cell.length_c   1.000
_cell.angle_alpha   90.00
_cell.angle_beta   90.00
_cell.angle_gamma   90.00
#
_symmetry.space_group_name_H-M   'P 1'
#
loop_
_entity.id
_entity.type
_entity.pdbx_description
1 polymer ?
#
loop_
_entity_poly.entity_id
_entity_poly.type
_entity_poly.pdbx_seq_one_letter_code
_entity_poly.pdbx_strand_id
1 'polypeptide(L)'
;MHSSRTLRQPPHHVSFDETLYPELLSRPEYREMHAQNKISGFWDALIEKFITVGDPTISDLGANQENHETELALRLMASETRFMRRELSHHFFEMMELAKAGQYVRRARTLTTQQAPDLLYIFLACPKFAEQSYVNYRQYRSRLLLSYAQCAKLKFTGAKTIIALGFDHPLKDYQGGSEDVCVYIRDEYTEEERAEVERLRSELGIYADSSTPTESRSYQFPALEDRQPGATVVVRQTANKRKQLIVKKSKNKKQKQARRANRKK
;
A
#
# COMPACT_ATOMS: atom_id res chain seq x y z
N MET A 1 -4.59 32.58 35.44
CA MET A 1 -3.49 31.92 36.16
C MET A 1 -3.08 30.70 35.36
N HIS A 2 -1.91 30.74 34.73
CA HIS A 2 -1.41 29.73 33.81
C HIS A 2 -0.81 28.56 34.60
N SER A 3 -1.42 27.37 34.48
CA SER A 3 -0.87 26.13 35.03
C SER A 3 0.21 25.61 34.10
N SER A 4 1.47 25.97 34.40
CA SER A 4 2.65 25.46 33.71
C SER A 4 2.75 23.94 33.89
N ARG A 5 2.55 23.20 32.80
CA ARG A 5 2.77 21.76 32.73
C ARG A 5 4.27 21.51 32.79
N THR A 6 4.76 21.08 33.96
CA THR A 6 6.16 20.71 34.16
C THR A 6 6.53 19.57 33.21
N LEU A 7 7.45 19.85 32.28
CA LEU A 7 8.10 18.83 31.46
C LEU A 7 8.89 17.93 32.42
N ARG A 8 8.43 16.69 32.63
CA ARG A 8 9.16 15.69 33.42
C ARG A 8 10.49 15.43 32.72
N GLN A 9 11.60 15.69 33.41
CA GLN A 9 12.92 15.31 32.92
C GLN A 9 12.97 13.78 32.78
N PRO A 10 13.60 13.25 31.71
CA PRO A 10 13.74 11.81 31.54
C PRO A 10 14.58 11.22 32.69
N PRO A 11 14.26 10.00 33.15
CA PRO A 11 14.98 9.37 34.24
C PRO A 11 16.45 9.11 33.86
N HIS A 12 17.37 9.39 34.79
CA HIS A 12 18.81 9.17 34.62
C HIS A 12 19.21 7.68 34.63
N HIS A 13 18.37 6.82 35.21
CA HIS A 13 18.55 5.37 35.23
C HIS A 13 17.20 4.67 35.19
N VAL A 14 17.12 3.58 34.44
CA VAL A 14 15.95 2.69 34.36
C VAL A 14 16.45 1.27 34.59
N SER A 15 15.96 0.61 35.63
CA SER A 15 16.19 -0.80 35.90
C SER A 15 14.87 -1.56 35.83
N PHE A 16 14.93 -2.80 35.34
CA PHE A 16 13.82 -3.73 35.35
C PHE A 16 14.20 -4.90 36.25
N ASP A 17 13.34 -5.28 37.20
CA ASP A 17 13.51 -6.53 37.91
C ASP A 17 12.87 -7.69 37.11
N GLU A 18 13.15 -8.93 37.53
CA GLU A 18 12.66 -10.14 36.85
C GLU A 18 11.13 -10.32 36.97
N THR A 19 10.44 -9.57 37.83
CA THR A 19 8.99 -9.68 38.04
C THR A 19 8.19 -8.90 36.99
N LEU A 20 8.79 -7.89 36.36
CA LEU A 20 8.15 -7.06 35.35
C LEU A 20 7.89 -7.80 34.03
N TYR A 21 8.71 -8.81 33.69
CA TYR A 21 8.51 -9.56 32.45
C TYR A 21 7.26 -10.45 32.47
N PRO A 22 7.02 -11.29 33.50
CA PRO A 22 5.74 -11.98 33.67
C PRO A 22 4.53 -11.04 33.68
N GLU A 23 4.65 -9.86 34.32
CA GLU A 23 3.57 -8.86 34.31
C GLU A 23 3.29 -8.35 32.89
N LEU A 24 4.33 -8.00 32.12
CA LEU A 24 4.19 -7.58 30.72
C LEU A 24 3.51 -8.66 29.86
N LEU A 25 3.90 -9.94 30.03
CA LEU A 25 3.26 -11.06 29.33
C LEU A 25 1.78 -11.24 29.70
N SER A 26 1.38 -10.81 30.90
CA SER A 26 -0.01 -10.86 31.36
C SER A 26 -0.87 -9.74 30.77
N ARG A 27 -0.26 -8.63 30.34
CA ARG A 27 -0.99 -7.45 29.86
C ARG A 27 -1.76 -7.75 28.57
N PRO A 28 -3.06 -7.40 28.52
CA PRO A 28 -3.89 -7.69 27.36
C PRO A 28 -3.40 -7.01 26.08
N GLU A 29 -2.95 -5.75 26.16
CA GLU A 29 -2.43 -4.98 25.03
C GLU A 29 -1.15 -5.58 24.44
N TYR A 30 -0.31 -6.21 25.28
CA TYR A 30 0.90 -6.89 24.84
C TYR A 30 0.56 -8.17 24.06
N ARG A 31 -0.38 -8.96 24.58
CA ARG A 31 -0.88 -10.17 23.90
C ARG A 31 -1.57 -9.83 22.57
N GLU A 32 -2.38 -8.78 22.55
CA GLU A 32 -3.05 -8.32 21.34
C GLU A 32 -2.07 -7.79 20.30
N MET A 33 -1.06 -7.00 20.70
CA MET A 33 0.02 -6.61 19.80
C MET A 33 0.64 -7.82 19.10
N HIS A 34 1.03 -8.86 19.86
CA HIS A 34 1.61 -10.08 19.29
C HIS A 34 0.64 -10.81 18.38
N ALA A 35 -0.65 -10.87 18.72
CA ALA A 35 -1.68 -11.46 17.88
C ALA A 35 -1.81 -10.72 16.54
N GLN A 36 -1.88 -9.39 16.55
CA GLN A 36 -1.97 -8.58 15.33
C GLN A 36 -0.67 -8.62 14.51
N ASN A 37 0.49 -8.71 15.17
CA ASN A 37 1.79 -8.80 14.50
C ASN A 37 1.96 -10.07 13.66
N LYS A 38 1.14 -11.11 13.85
CA LYS A 38 1.21 -12.35 13.05
C LYS A 38 1.11 -12.09 11.55
N ILE A 39 0.32 -11.09 11.13
CA ILE A 39 0.16 -10.76 9.71
C ILE A 39 1.46 -10.26 9.07
N SER A 40 2.40 -9.74 9.87
CA SER A 40 3.68 -9.26 9.36
C SER A 40 4.54 -10.39 8.76
N GLY A 41 4.24 -11.66 9.07
CA GLY A 41 4.93 -12.81 8.48
C GLY A 41 4.78 -12.86 6.96
N PHE A 42 3.73 -12.23 6.40
CA PHE A 42 3.63 -12.01 4.95
C PHE A 42 4.81 -11.19 4.41
N TRP A 43 5.20 -10.12 5.10
CA TRP A 43 6.31 -9.28 4.70
C TRP A 43 7.64 -10.05 4.75
N ASP A 44 7.84 -10.84 5.82
CA ASP A 44 9.01 -11.71 5.96
C ASP A 44 9.08 -12.69 4.79
N ALA A 45 7.99 -13.39 4.49
CA ALA A 45 7.90 -14.32 3.36
C ALA A 45 8.12 -13.64 2.00
N LEU A 46 7.68 -12.39 1.84
CA LEU A 46 7.88 -11.63 0.61
C LEU A 46 9.36 -11.28 0.40
N ILE A 47 10.06 -10.84 1.45
CA ILE A 47 11.51 -10.60 1.40
C ILE A 47 12.25 -11.90 1.04
N GLU A 48 11.95 -13.01 1.74
CA GLU A 48 12.57 -14.31 1.46
C GLU A 48 12.32 -14.77 0.03
N LYS A 49 11.10 -14.53 -0.49
CA LYS A 49 10.78 -14.84 -1.89
C LYS A 49 11.64 -14.02 -2.85
N PHE A 50 11.82 -12.72 -2.61
CA PHE A 50 12.69 -11.92 -3.46
C PHE A 50 14.17 -12.29 -3.35
N ILE A 51 14.64 -12.72 -2.18
CA ILE A 51 16.01 -13.25 -2.01
C ILE A 51 16.17 -14.54 -2.82
N THR A 52 15.17 -15.43 -2.75
CA THR A 52 15.19 -16.72 -3.46
C THR A 52 15.05 -16.55 -4.98
N VAL A 53 14.21 -15.62 -5.43
CA VAL A 53 13.91 -15.35 -6.86
C VAL A 53 14.91 -14.37 -7.48
N GLY A 54 15.55 -13.53 -6.67
CA GLY A 54 16.59 -12.58 -7.05
C GLY A 54 17.93 -13.23 -7.38
N ASP A 55 17.96 -14.55 -7.47
CA ASP A 55 19.01 -15.27 -8.19
C ASP A 55 18.97 -14.84 -9.67
N PRO A 56 20.03 -14.16 -10.17
CA PRO A 56 20.08 -13.69 -11.55
C PRO A 56 20.09 -14.82 -12.60
N THR A 57 20.19 -16.09 -12.17
CA THR A 57 20.03 -17.27 -13.04
C THR A 57 18.56 -17.67 -13.25
N ILE A 58 17.62 -17.12 -12.47
CA ILE A 58 16.22 -17.57 -12.43
C ILE A 58 15.25 -16.53 -13.04
N SER A 59 15.52 -15.22 -12.90
CA SER A 59 14.55 -14.20 -13.32
C SER A 59 15.11 -12.77 -13.42
N ASP A 60 14.64 -12.01 -14.43
CA ASP A 60 14.72 -10.54 -14.46
C ASP A 60 13.69 -9.95 -13.48
N LEU A 61 14.16 -9.30 -12.41
CA LEU A 61 13.32 -8.51 -11.53
C LEU A 61 12.99 -7.22 -12.27
N GLY A 62 11.91 -7.31 -13.04
CA GLY A 62 11.35 -6.27 -13.87
C GLY A 62 11.74 -4.82 -13.53
N ALA A 63 12.18 -4.13 -14.59
CA ALA A 63 12.73 -2.77 -14.65
C ALA A 63 14.26 -2.68 -14.67
N ASN A 64 14.98 -3.63 -15.30
CA ASN A 64 16.42 -3.52 -15.56
C ASN A 64 17.22 -3.03 -14.33
N GLN A 65 16.81 -3.41 -13.11
CA GLN A 65 17.44 -2.90 -11.91
C GLN A 65 18.78 -3.59 -11.74
N GLU A 66 19.78 -2.82 -11.35
CA GLU A 66 21.06 -3.42 -10.99
C GLU A 66 20.89 -4.24 -9.69
N ASN A 67 21.69 -5.30 -9.52
CA ASN A 67 21.63 -6.14 -8.33
C ASN A 67 21.76 -5.33 -7.02
N HIS A 68 22.56 -4.26 -7.05
CA HIS A 68 22.75 -3.38 -5.90
C HIS A 68 21.48 -2.59 -5.53
N GLU A 69 20.63 -2.25 -6.51
CA GLU A 69 19.35 -1.57 -6.28
C GLU A 69 18.33 -2.54 -5.68
N THR A 70 18.27 -3.77 -6.21
CA THR A 70 17.43 -4.83 -5.64
C THR A 70 17.81 -5.10 -4.19
N GLU A 71 19.10 -5.27 -3.91
CA GLU A 71 19.58 -5.48 -2.54
C GLU A 71 19.24 -4.30 -1.63
N LEU A 72 19.39 -3.06 -2.10
CA LEU A 72 18.99 -1.87 -1.35
C LEU A 72 17.50 -1.88 -1.03
N ALA A 73 16.65 -2.23 -2.00
CA ALA A 73 15.21 -2.37 -1.78
C ALA A 73 14.91 -3.38 -0.66
N LEU A 74 15.55 -4.56 -0.70
CA LEU A 74 15.37 -5.61 0.29
C LEU A 74 15.89 -5.20 1.67
N ARG A 75 17.01 -4.50 1.74
CA ARG A 75 17.56 -3.98 2.99
C ARG A 75 16.60 -2.97 3.64
N LEU A 76 16.01 -2.08 2.86
CA LEU A 76 15.02 -1.12 3.35
C LEU A 76 13.72 -1.81 3.76
N MET A 77 13.26 -2.82 3.01
CA MET A 77 12.12 -3.64 3.44
C MET A 77 12.42 -4.37 4.75
N ALA A 78 13.66 -4.83 4.95
CA ALA A 78 14.10 -5.52 6.16
C ALA A 78 14.40 -4.58 7.34
N SER A 79 14.68 -3.29 7.11
CA SER A 79 14.86 -2.33 8.20
C SER A 79 13.54 -1.96 8.89
N GLU A 80 12.41 -2.26 8.26
CA GLU A 80 11.09 -1.98 8.83
C GLU A 80 10.84 -2.73 10.13
N THR A 81 10.30 -1.99 11.11
CA THR A 81 9.91 -2.55 12.41
C THR A 81 8.79 -3.58 12.24
N ARG A 82 8.66 -4.50 13.19
CA ARG A 82 7.55 -5.48 13.21
C ARG A 82 6.17 -4.82 13.11
N PHE A 83 6.01 -3.65 13.75
CA PHE A 83 4.80 -2.84 13.67
C PHE A 83 4.56 -2.30 12.25
N MET A 84 5.56 -1.71 11.61
CA MET A 84 5.39 -1.22 10.23
C MET A 84 5.13 -2.36 9.23
N ARG A 85 5.82 -3.50 9.36
CA ARG A 85 5.54 -4.69 8.55
C ARG A 85 4.09 -5.16 8.70
N ARG A 86 3.52 -5.08 9.92
CA ARG A 86 2.10 -5.36 10.16
C ARG A 86 1.20 -4.38 9.40
N GLU A 87 1.43 -3.08 9.52
CA GLU A 87 0.62 -2.06 8.84
C GLU A 87 0.70 -2.20 7.30
N LEU A 88 1.91 -2.35 6.75
CA LEU A 88 2.14 -2.60 5.32
C LEU A 88 1.37 -3.85 4.84
N SER A 89 1.43 -4.94 5.61
CA SER A 89 0.70 -6.17 5.31
C SER A 89 -0.81 -5.96 5.35
N HIS A 90 -1.36 -5.28 6.36
CA HIS A 90 -2.79 -4.96 6.43
C HIS A 90 -3.26 -4.19 5.20
N HIS A 91 -2.53 -3.15 4.83
CA HIS A 91 -2.88 -2.32 3.69
C HIS A 91 -2.75 -3.07 2.36
N PHE A 92 -1.77 -3.97 2.22
CA PHE A 92 -1.65 -4.88 1.09
C PHE A 92 -2.90 -5.77 0.96
N PHE A 93 -3.25 -6.51 2.02
CA PHE A 93 -4.39 -7.44 1.96
C PHE A 93 -5.72 -6.71 1.72
N GLU A 94 -5.93 -5.53 2.32
CA GLU A 94 -7.10 -4.71 2.05
C GLU A 94 -7.16 -4.28 0.58
N MET A 95 -6.03 -3.88 -0.01
CA MET A 95 -5.96 -3.57 -1.44
C MET A 95 -6.34 -4.78 -2.30
N MET A 96 -5.80 -5.96 -1.98
CA MET A 96 -6.05 -7.19 -2.73
C MET A 96 -7.51 -7.63 -2.63
N GLU A 97 -8.13 -7.55 -1.46
CA GLU A 97 -9.55 -7.84 -1.30
C GLU A 97 -10.43 -6.87 -2.11
N LEU A 98 -10.08 -5.58 -2.13
CA LEU A 98 -10.78 -4.60 -2.96
C LEU A 98 -10.57 -4.81 -4.47
N ALA A 99 -9.42 -5.34 -4.88
CA ALA A 99 -9.16 -5.75 -6.27
C ALA A 99 -10.02 -6.96 -6.63
N LYS A 100 -10.08 -7.96 -5.75
CA LYS A 100 -10.88 -9.18 -5.92
C LYS A 100 -12.38 -8.90 -5.97
N ALA A 101 -12.88 -8.00 -5.13
CA ALA A 101 -14.28 -7.56 -5.14
C ALA A 101 -14.61 -6.55 -6.26
N GLY A 102 -13.59 -6.09 -6.99
CA GLY A 102 -13.70 -5.11 -8.05
C GLY A 102 -13.94 -5.70 -9.43
N GLN A 103 -13.64 -4.89 -10.45
CA GLN A 103 -13.50 -5.36 -11.82
C GLN A 103 -12.06 -5.83 -12.04
N TYR A 104 -11.83 -6.60 -13.11
CA TYR A 104 -10.50 -7.05 -13.52
C TYR A 104 -9.67 -5.89 -14.11
N VAL A 105 -9.31 -4.95 -13.25
CA VAL A 105 -8.59 -3.71 -13.59
C VAL A 105 -7.45 -3.53 -12.59
N ARG A 106 -6.40 -2.82 -13.00
CA ARG A 106 -5.28 -2.56 -12.09
C ARG A 106 -5.74 -1.83 -10.82
N ARG A 107 -5.04 -2.08 -9.72
CA ARG A 107 -5.26 -1.41 -8.45
C ARG A 107 -3.93 -1.14 -7.78
N ALA A 108 -3.78 0.06 -7.22
CA ALA A 108 -2.59 0.44 -6.50
C ALA A 108 -2.92 0.98 -5.11
N ARG A 109 -1.96 0.91 -4.20
CA ARG A 109 -2.00 1.55 -2.88
C ARG A 109 -0.64 2.13 -2.57
N THR A 110 -0.64 3.36 -2.06
CA THR A 110 0.56 4.12 -1.73
C THR A 110 0.55 4.47 -0.26
N LEU A 111 1.66 4.24 0.42
CA LEU A 111 1.80 4.37 1.87
C LEU A 111 3.09 5.11 2.22
N THR A 112 3.00 6.03 3.15
CA THR A 112 4.14 6.65 3.83
C THR A 112 3.68 7.05 5.23
N THR A 113 4.61 7.46 6.09
CA THR A 113 4.30 7.89 7.46
C THR A 113 4.74 9.32 7.68
N GLN A 114 4.15 10.00 8.66
CA GLN A 114 4.60 11.34 9.04
C GLN A 114 5.99 11.30 9.71
N GLN A 115 6.37 10.16 10.28
CA GLN A 115 7.64 9.93 10.96
C GLN A 115 8.79 9.67 9.99
N ALA A 116 8.50 9.10 8.82
CA ALA A 116 9.45 8.82 7.75
C ALA A 116 8.82 9.16 6.39
N PRO A 117 8.60 10.46 6.10
CA PRO A 117 7.97 10.90 4.85
C PRO A 117 8.90 10.75 3.63
N ASP A 118 10.18 10.49 3.86
CA ASP A 118 11.22 10.27 2.87
C ASP A 118 11.18 8.86 2.26
N LEU A 119 10.58 7.89 2.96
CA LEU A 119 10.34 6.54 2.48
C LEU A 119 8.86 6.33 2.13
N LEU A 120 8.61 5.80 0.93
CA LEU A 120 7.26 5.57 0.43
C LEU A 120 7.15 4.18 -0.20
N TYR A 121 6.09 3.46 0.16
CA TYR A 121 5.77 2.15 -0.39
C TYR A 121 4.62 2.23 -1.40
N ILE A 122 4.72 1.47 -2.48
CA ILE A 122 3.66 1.29 -3.47
C ILE A 122 3.38 -0.19 -3.64
N PHE A 123 2.13 -0.60 -3.53
CA PHE A 123 1.67 -1.91 -3.99
C PHE A 123 0.88 -1.73 -5.28
N LEU A 124 1.14 -2.58 -6.29
CA LEU A 124 0.44 -2.59 -7.56
C LEU A 124 -0.03 -4.00 -7.89
N ALA A 125 -1.34 -4.21 -7.95
CA ALA A 125 -1.95 -5.40 -8.54
C ALA A 125 -2.36 -5.10 -9.98
N CYS A 126 -1.83 -5.85 -10.96
CA CYS A 126 -2.07 -5.62 -12.37
C CYS A 126 -2.70 -6.86 -13.05
N PRO A 127 -3.78 -6.72 -13.84
CA PRO A 127 -4.31 -7.82 -14.63
C PRO A 127 -3.39 -8.13 -15.81
N LYS A 128 -3.32 -9.41 -16.17
CA LYS A 128 -2.82 -9.87 -17.47
C LYS A 128 -3.97 -9.89 -18.46
N PHE A 129 -3.78 -9.30 -19.65
CA PHE A 129 -4.79 -9.39 -20.72
C PHE A 129 -4.73 -10.75 -21.44
N ALA A 130 -5.86 -11.18 -22.00
CA ALA A 130 -6.01 -12.52 -22.57
C ALA A 130 -4.96 -12.83 -23.65
N GLU A 131 -4.77 -11.91 -24.60
CA GLU A 131 -3.84 -12.05 -25.72
C GLU A 131 -2.37 -11.78 -25.35
N GLN A 132 -2.09 -11.33 -24.13
CA GLN A 132 -0.75 -10.98 -23.70
C GLN A 132 0.03 -12.24 -23.31
N SER A 133 1.26 -12.41 -23.79
CA SER A 133 2.17 -13.44 -23.24
C SER A 133 2.53 -13.09 -21.79
N TYR A 134 2.91 -14.09 -20.99
CA TYR A 134 3.30 -13.87 -19.60
C TYR A 134 4.52 -12.93 -19.48
N VAL A 135 5.49 -13.05 -20.38
CA VAL A 135 6.67 -12.19 -20.45
C VAL A 135 6.27 -10.73 -20.73
N ASN A 136 5.42 -10.49 -21.74
CA ASN A 136 4.96 -9.15 -22.08
C ASN A 136 4.14 -8.54 -20.94
N TYR A 137 3.36 -9.35 -20.24
CA TYR A 137 2.62 -8.95 -19.05
C TYR A 137 3.54 -8.50 -17.93
N ARG A 138 4.57 -9.29 -17.61
CA ARG A 138 5.53 -8.93 -16.56
C ARG A 138 6.26 -7.64 -16.91
N GLN A 139 6.79 -7.53 -18.13
CA GLN A 139 7.42 -6.29 -18.61
C GLN A 139 6.49 -5.08 -18.54
N TYR A 140 5.22 -5.24 -18.90
CA TYR A 140 4.22 -4.18 -18.77
C TYR A 140 4.01 -3.77 -17.30
N ARG A 141 3.84 -4.75 -16.41
CA ARG A 141 3.65 -4.51 -14.98
C ARG A 141 4.85 -3.76 -14.38
N SER A 142 6.06 -4.14 -14.73
CA SER A 142 7.29 -3.49 -14.24
C SER A 142 7.43 -2.04 -14.73
N ARG A 143 7.15 -1.77 -16.02
CA ARG A 143 7.13 -0.39 -16.54
C ARG A 143 6.05 0.46 -15.87
N LEU A 144 4.88 -0.13 -15.65
CA LEU A 144 3.79 0.53 -14.92
C LEU A 144 4.19 0.80 -13.47
N LEU A 145 4.89 -0.13 -12.81
CA LEU A 145 5.40 0.03 -11.46
C LEU A 145 6.37 1.21 -11.34
N LEU A 146 7.33 1.32 -12.28
CA LEU A 146 8.24 2.47 -12.38
C LEU A 146 7.46 3.78 -12.60
N SER A 147 6.45 3.77 -13.47
CA SER A 147 5.59 4.94 -13.72
C SER A 147 4.87 5.39 -12.44
N TYR A 148 4.41 4.45 -11.61
CA TYR A 148 3.83 4.76 -10.30
C TYR A 148 4.84 5.40 -9.35
N ALA A 149 6.09 4.93 -9.34
CA ALA A 149 7.15 5.50 -8.51
C ALA A 149 7.50 6.94 -8.94
N GLN A 150 7.65 7.19 -10.25
CA GLN A 150 7.89 8.54 -10.78
C GLN A 150 6.73 9.50 -10.43
N CYS A 151 5.49 9.07 -10.69
CA CYS A 151 4.31 9.88 -10.35
C CYS A 151 4.16 10.08 -8.84
N ALA A 152 4.60 9.12 -8.02
CA ALA A 152 4.57 9.25 -6.56
C ALA A 152 5.58 10.28 -6.10
N LYS A 153 6.81 10.29 -6.65
CA LYS A 153 7.78 11.33 -6.34
C LYS A 153 7.25 12.73 -6.66
N LEU A 154 6.54 12.88 -7.79
CA LEU A 154 5.92 14.14 -8.18
C LEU A 154 4.84 14.60 -7.18
N LYS A 155 4.00 13.67 -6.70
CA LYS A 155 2.88 13.98 -5.79
C LYS A 155 3.28 14.11 -4.32
N PHE A 156 4.21 13.29 -3.87
CA PHE A 156 4.68 13.21 -2.49
C PHE A 156 6.09 13.79 -2.44
N THR A 157 6.17 15.12 -2.40
CA THR A 157 7.45 15.85 -2.54
C THR A 157 8.48 15.48 -1.47
N GLY A 158 8.03 15.08 -0.27
CA GLY A 158 8.88 14.60 0.81
C GLY A 158 9.55 13.24 0.53
N ALA A 159 8.97 12.41 -0.33
CA ALA A 159 9.52 11.09 -0.63
C ALA A 159 10.82 11.22 -1.44
N LYS A 160 11.90 10.60 -0.97
CA LYS A 160 13.19 10.53 -1.68
C LYS A 160 13.46 9.12 -2.18
N THR A 161 13.00 8.13 -1.42
CA THR A 161 13.16 6.71 -1.70
C THR A 161 11.79 6.06 -1.79
N ILE A 162 11.54 5.39 -2.91
CA ILE A 162 10.26 4.75 -3.19
C ILE A 162 10.50 3.26 -3.43
N ILE A 163 9.84 2.41 -2.66
CA ILE A 163 9.84 0.96 -2.83
C ILE A 163 8.49 0.56 -3.43
N ALA A 164 8.50 0.13 -4.67
CA ALA A 164 7.32 -0.28 -5.40
C ALA A 164 7.33 -1.79 -5.60
N LEU A 165 6.22 -2.45 -5.27
CA LEU A 165 6.04 -3.90 -5.36
C LEU A 165 4.88 -4.23 -6.29
N GLY A 166 5.17 -5.02 -7.32
CA GLY A 166 4.23 -5.47 -8.34
C GLY A 166 3.72 -6.88 -8.07
N PHE A 167 2.42 -7.10 -8.23
CA PHE A 167 1.75 -8.38 -7.99
C PHE A 167 0.76 -8.71 -9.11
N ASP A 168 0.47 -10.00 -9.25
CA ASP A 168 -0.64 -10.43 -10.09
C ASP A 168 -1.99 -9.97 -9.53
N HIS A 169 -2.92 -9.69 -10.44
CA HIS A 169 -4.30 -9.46 -10.03
C HIS A 169 -4.90 -10.70 -9.35
N PRO A 170 -5.63 -10.56 -8.22
CA PRO A 170 -6.19 -11.69 -7.47
C PRO A 170 -7.31 -12.46 -8.18
N LEU A 171 -7.72 -12.03 -9.38
CA LEU A 171 -8.71 -12.70 -10.22
C LEU A 171 -8.07 -13.36 -11.44
N LYS A 172 -6.75 -13.55 -11.43
CA LYS A 172 -6.05 -14.26 -12.50
C LYS A 172 -6.62 -15.66 -12.69
N ASP A 173 -6.57 -16.13 -13.93
CA ASP A 173 -7.01 -17.46 -14.36
C ASP A 173 -5.84 -18.41 -14.67
N TYR A 174 -4.60 -17.95 -14.50
CA TYR A 174 -3.39 -18.74 -14.72
C TYR A 174 -2.73 -19.19 -13.41
N GLN A 175 -2.01 -20.32 -13.49
CA GLN A 175 -1.25 -20.89 -12.38
C GLN A 175 0.12 -20.21 -12.22
N GLY A 176 0.69 -20.34 -11.02
CA GLY A 176 1.94 -19.67 -10.66
C GLY A 176 1.75 -18.17 -10.50
N GLY A 177 2.84 -17.43 -10.35
CA GLY A 177 2.82 -15.98 -10.24
C GLY A 177 4.20 -15.43 -9.93
N SER A 178 4.41 -14.17 -10.28
CA SER A 178 5.65 -13.46 -9.99
C SER A 178 5.32 -12.15 -9.30
N GLU A 179 6.20 -11.76 -8.41
CA GLU A 179 6.29 -10.45 -7.81
C GLU A 179 7.45 -9.69 -8.46
N ASP A 180 7.31 -8.38 -8.57
CA ASP A 180 8.37 -7.47 -8.97
C ASP A 180 8.68 -6.52 -7.81
N VAL A 181 9.94 -6.16 -7.63
CA VAL A 181 10.39 -5.14 -6.69
C VAL A 181 11.13 -4.06 -7.48
N CYS A 182 10.86 -2.81 -7.15
CA CYS A 182 11.56 -1.65 -7.70
C CYS A 182 11.92 -0.69 -6.57
N VAL A 183 13.19 -0.31 -6.45
CA VAL A 183 13.57 0.90 -5.69
C VAL A 183 13.78 2.06 -6.66
N TYR A 184 13.19 3.20 -6.35
CA TYR A 184 13.35 4.44 -7.12
C TYR A 184 13.82 5.55 -6.17
N ILE A 185 14.99 6.11 -6.45
CA ILE A 185 15.60 7.16 -5.64
C ILE A 185 15.69 8.43 -6.48
N ARG A 186 15.06 9.49 -6.01
CA ARG A 186 15.11 10.80 -6.67
C ARG A 186 14.88 11.90 -5.65
N ASP A 187 15.80 12.87 -5.60
CA ASP A 187 15.66 14.01 -4.69
C ASP A 187 14.74 15.08 -5.27
N GLU A 188 15.07 15.62 -6.45
CA GLU A 188 14.26 16.61 -7.15
C GLU A 188 14.17 16.28 -8.64
N TYR A 189 13.13 16.80 -9.28
CA TYR A 189 12.98 16.78 -10.74
C TYR A 189 13.38 18.12 -11.31
N THR A 190 14.09 18.11 -12.44
CA THR A 190 14.19 19.31 -13.28
C THR A 190 12.80 19.68 -13.83
N GLU A 191 12.67 20.88 -14.41
CA GLU A 191 11.38 21.32 -14.95
C GLU A 191 10.94 20.43 -16.13
N GLU A 192 11.89 20.00 -16.96
CA GLU A 192 11.65 19.09 -18.08
C GLU A 192 11.17 17.71 -17.59
N GLU A 193 11.85 17.15 -16.58
CA GLU A 193 11.47 15.87 -15.99
C GLU A 193 10.10 15.97 -15.31
N ARG A 194 9.82 17.07 -14.61
CA ARG A 194 8.52 17.33 -14.00
C ARG A 194 7.42 17.36 -15.04
N ALA A 195 7.62 18.07 -16.16
CA ALA A 195 6.66 18.11 -17.25
C ALA A 195 6.44 16.74 -17.90
N GLU A 196 7.49 15.94 -18.05
CA GLU A 196 7.39 14.57 -18.56
C GLU A 196 6.59 13.67 -17.63
N VAL A 197 6.92 13.66 -16.33
CA VAL A 197 6.22 12.83 -15.33
C VAL A 197 4.78 13.29 -15.16
N GLU A 198 4.47 14.58 -15.30
CA GLU A 198 3.10 15.09 -15.25
C GLU A 198 2.26 14.65 -16.46
N ARG A 199 2.86 14.59 -17.66
CA ARG A 199 2.21 13.98 -18.84
C ARG A 199 1.94 12.50 -18.60
N LEU A 200 2.95 11.76 -18.13
CA LEU A 200 2.83 10.34 -17.80
C LEU A 200 1.73 10.09 -16.77
N ARG A 201 1.69 10.90 -15.71
CA ARG A 201 0.66 10.86 -14.65
C ARG A 201 -0.73 11.02 -15.24
N SER A 202 -0.91 12.00 -16.12
CA SER A 202 -2.19 12.33 -16.76
C SER A 202 -2.64 11.25 -17.74
N GLU A 203 -1.76 10.80 -18.64
CA GLU A 203 -2.05 9.76 -19.63
C GLU A 203 -2.42 8.43 -18.98
N LEU A 204 -1.67 8.05 -17.93
CA LEU A 204 -1.95 6.85 -17.18
C LEU A 204 -3.03 7.04 -16.13
N GLY A 205 -3.53 8.25 -15.86
CA GLY A 205 -4.52 8.51 -14.81
C GLY A 205 -4.04 8.06 -13.42
N ILE A 206 -2.73 8.14 -13.16
CA ILE A 206 -2.12 7.81 -11.88
C ILE A 206 -2.30 9.01 -10.95
N TYR A 207 -2.76 8.77 -9.71
CA TYR A 207 -3.00 9.85 -8.73
C TYR A 207 -3.79 11.05 -9.27
N ALA A 208 -4.86 10.80 -10.03
CA ALA A 208 -5.75 11.83 -10.57
C ALA A 208 -6.09 12.91 -9.52
N ASP A 209 -6.35 14.15 -9.93
CA ASP A 209 -6.44 15.31 -9.00
C ASP A 209 -7.54 15.15 -7.94
N SER A 210 -8.58 14.36 -8.24
CA SER A 210 -9.62 13.98 -7.28
C SER A 210 -9.16 13.01 -6.18
N SER A 211 -7.94 12.48 -6.26
CA SER A 211 -7.37 11.55 -5.28
C SER A 211 -6.72 12.33 -4.12
N THR A 212 -7.39 12.33 -2.99
CA THR A 212 -6.88 12.90 -1.74
C THR A 212 -6.24 11.80 -0.89
N PRO A 213 -5.03 12.00 -0.34
CA PRO A 213 -4.48 11.13 0.69
C PRO A 213 -5.47 11.00 1.85
N THR A 214 -5.56 9.81 2.43
CA THR A 214 -6.31 9.59 3.67
C THR A 214 -5.31 9.37 4.78
N GLU A 215 -5.44 10.12 5.87
CA GLU A 215 -4.62 9.92 7.06
C GLU A 215 -5.32 8.96 8.03
N SER A 216 -4.55 8.07 8.63
CA SER A 216 -4.99 7.17 9.70
C SER A 216 -3.93 7.08 10.78
N ARG A 217 -4.34 6.73 12.00
CA ARG A 217 -3.44 6.40 13.10
C ARG A 217 -3.57 4.94 13.45
N SER A 218 -2.43 4.34 13.76
CA SER A 218 -2.31 2.99 14.28
C SER A 218 -1.37 3.01 15.48
N TYR A 219 -1.57 2.08 16.42
CA TYR A 219 -0.78 1.98 17.64
C TYR A 219 -0.07 0.64 17.70
N GLN A 220 1.19 0.64 18.13
CA GLN A 220 1.95 -0.59 18.34
C GLN A 220 1.27 -1.51 19.35
N PHE A 221 0.83 -0.93 20.47
CA PHE A 221 0.02 -1.58 21.51
C PHE A 221 -1.42 -1.09 21.38
N PRO A 222 -2.28 -1.81 20.65
CA PRO A 222 -3.67 -1.42 20.47
C PRO A 222 -4.44 -1.54 21.79
N ALA A 223 -5.39 -0.64 22.03
CA ALA A 223 -6.36 -0.85 23.08
C ALA A 223 -7.22 -2.08 22.74
N LEU A 224 -7.75 -2.78 23.75
CA LEU A 224 -8.62 -3.96 23.53
C LEU A 224 -9.86 -3.64 22.67
N GLU A 225 -10.28 -2.38 22.65
CA GLU A 225 -11.41 -1.89 21.86
C GLU A 225 -11.03 -1.60 20.39
N ASP A 226 -9.74 -1.42 20.08
CA ASP A 226 -9.21 -1.09 18.75
C ASP A 226 -9.04 -2.32 17.85
N ARG A 227 -9.90 -3.33 17.99
CA ARG A 227 -9.92 -4.44 17.03
C ARG A 227 -10.23 -3.90 15.64
N GLN A 228 -9.17 -3.69 14.85
CA GLN A 228 -9.25 -3.41 13.43
C GLN A 228 -10.14 -4.51 12.82
N PRO A 229 -11.29 -4.15 12.21
CA PRO A 229 -12.14 -5.15 11.61
C PRO A 229 -11.32 -5.86 10.53
N GLY A 230 -11.18 -7.19 10.64
CA GLY A 230 -10.53 -7.97 9.60
C GLY A 230 -11.10 -7.64 8.22
N ALA A 231 -10.30 -7.79 7.16
CA ALA A 231 -10.60 -7.33 5.80
C ALA A 231 -12.05 -7.61 5.33
N THR A 232 -12.65 -8.71 5.80
CA THR A 232 -14.05 -9.10 5.57
C THR A 232 -15.10 -8.03 5.95
N VAL A 233 -14.89 -7.27 7.03
CA VAL A 233 -15.86 -6.27 7.53
C VAL A 233 -15.78 -4.97 6.74
N VAL A 234 -14.57 -4.52 6.41
CA VAL A 234 -14.34 -3.33 5.57
C VAL A 234 -14.95 -3.57 4.18
N VAL A 235 -14.71 -4.73 3.56
CA VAL A 235 -15.28 -5.13 2.26
C VAL A 235 -16.81 -5.07 2.26
N ARG A 236 -17.48 -5.54 3.33
CA ARG A 236 -18.94 -5.43 3.45
C ARG A 236 -19.42 -3.98 3.47
N GLN A 237 -18.72 -3.09 4.19
CA GLN A 237 -19.08 -1.68 4.26
C GLN A 237 -18.85 -0.94 2.93
N THR A 238 -17.73 -1.19 2.23
CA THR A 238 -17.45 -0.58 0.92
C THR A 238 -18.36 -1.13 -0.18
N ALA A 239 -18.67 -2.43 -0.17
CA ALA A 239 -19.62 -3.04 -1.09
C ALA A 239 -21.04 -2.48 -0.88
N ASN A 240 -21.46 -2.27 0.37
CA ASN A 240 -22.73 -1.65 0.68
C ASN A 240 -22.80 -0.17 0.23
N LYS A 241 -21.74 0.62 0.46
CA LYS A 241 -21.65 2.00 -0.07
C LYS A 241 -21.69 2.03 -1.61
N ARG A 242 -20.97 1.13 -2.30
CA ARG A 242 -21.00 1.03 -3.77
C ARG A 242 -22.39 0.63 -4.30
N LYS A 243 -23.06 -0.36 -3.69
CA LYS A 243 -24.44 -0.74 -4.05
C LYS A 243 -25.40 0.44 -3.89
N GLN A 244 -25.31 1.18 -2.79
CA GLN A 244 -26.13 2.38 -2.56
C GLN A 244 -25.90 3.47 -3.62
N LEU A 245 -24.65 3.70 -4.02
CA LEU A 245 -24.31 4.68 -5.07
C LEU A 245 -24.82 4.27 -6.46
N ILE A 246 -24.76 2.99 -6.81
CA ILE A 246 -25.29 2.46 -8.08
C ILE A 246 -26.83 2.60 -8.13
N VAL A 247 -27.51 2.26 -7.03
CA VAL A 247 -28.97 2.43 -6.90
C VAL A 247 -29.36 3.91 -7.01
N LYS A 248 -28.60 4.82 -6.38
CA LYS A 248 -28.84 6.27 -6.46
C LYS A 248 -28.64 6.80 -7.89
N LYS A 249 -27.58 6.38 -8.59
CA LYS A 249 -27.36 6.73 -10.02
C LYS A 249 -28.49 6.23 -10.92
N SER A 250 -28.95 4.99 -10.72
CA SER A 250 -30.05 4.40 -11.48
C SER A 250 -31.38 5.17 -11.27
N LYS A 251 -31.72 5.50 -10.01
CA LYS A 251 -32.89 6.32 -9.67
C LYS A 251 -32.82 7.71 -10.31
N ASN A 252 -31.67 8.38 -10.24
CA ASN A 252 -31.48 9.70 -10.86
C ASN A 252 -31.63 9.66 -12.38
N LYS A 253 -31.16 8.59 -13.04
CA LYS A 253 -31.31 8.40 -14.50
C LYS A 253 -32.79 8.22 -14.89
N LYS A 254 -33.54 7.39 -14.15
CA LYS A 254 -34.99 7.19 -14.36
C LYS A 254 -35.78 8.48 -14.13
N GLN A 255 -35.45 9.24 -13.08
CA GLN A 255 -36.11 10.52 -12.78
C GLN A 255 -35.84 11.57 -13.86
N LYS A 256 -34.62 11.61 -14.43
CA LYS A 256 -34.27 12.50 -15.54
C LYS A 256 -34.97 12.12 -16.85
N GLN A 257 -35.18 10.83 -17.11
CA GLN A 257 -35.95 10.35 -18.26
C GLN A 257 -37.45 10.67 -18.12
N ALA A 258 -38.05 10.48 -16.94
CA ALA A 258 -39.45 10.84 -16.67
C ALA A 258 -39.70 12.35 -16.84
N ARG A 259 -38.79 13.20 -16.34
CA ARG A 259 -38.85 14.66 -16.54
C ARG A 259 -38.75 15.08 -18.01
N ARG A 260 -38.01 14.33 -18.84
CA ARG A 260 -37.91 14.58 -20.28
C ARG A 260 -39.15 14.13 -21.04
N ALA A 261 -39.80 13.04 -20.60
CA ALA A 261 -41.05 12.57 -21.19
C ALA A 261 -42.23 13.53 -20.90
N ASN A 262 -42.31 14.07 -19.68
CA ASN A 262 -43.35 15.04 -19.31
C ASN A 262 -43.18 16.44 -19.94
N ARG A 263 -42.03 16.73 -20.56
CA ARG A 263 -41.78 17.98 -21.29
C ARG A 263 -42.16 17.91 -22.78
N LYS A 264 -42.57 16.73 -23.25
CA LYS A 264 -42.96 16.44 -24.65
C LYS A 264 -44.47 16.18 -24.82
N LYS A 265 -45.25 16.37 -23.76
CA LYS A 265 -46.70 16.56 -23.81
C LYS A 265 -46.97 18.04 -23.54
#